data_AF-A0ABD2Q482-F1
#
_entry.id   AF-A0ABD2Q482-F1
#
_cell.length_a   1.000
_cell.length_b   1.000
_cell.length_c   1.000
_cell.angle_alpha   90.00
_cell.angle_beta   90.00
_cell.angle_gamma   90.00
#
_symmetry.space_group_name_H-M   'P 1'
#
loop_
_entity.id
_entity.type
_entity.pdbx_description
1 polymer ?
#
loop_
_entity_poly.entity_id
_entity_poly.type
_entity_poly.pdbx_seq_one_letter_code
_entity_poly.pdbx_strand_id
1 'polypeptide(L)'
;MQKNSLFGETDIDLYKFVLYDIIHGRCCQGSWFHRKCIQKYAISAGLHHVKCPMCSNIDSFIKRLIEVGIWIPDKDASWELEPDAFQELYSCPVSAELAFSVDSWEPQFLEAVVIDPVPLFEIKK
;
A
#
# COMPACT_ATOMS: atom_id res chain seq x y z
N MET A 1 3.42 56.59 -22.91
CA MET A 1 2.22 55.72 -22.93
C MET A 1 2.66 54.33 -23.38
N GLN A 2 2.04 53.28 -22.82
CA GLN A 2 2.20 51.82 -23.11
C GLN A 2 3.53 51.21 -22.61
N LYS A 3 3.64 50.77 -21.34
CA LYS A 3 3.21 49.48 -20.74
C LYS A 3 3.76 48.24 -21.48
N ASN A 4 4.64 47.47 -20.82
CA ASN A 4 4.32 46.14 -20.29
C ASN A 4 5.53 45.42 -19.67
N SER A 5 5.51 45.38 -18.34
CA SER A 5 5.89 44.24 -17.47
C SER A 5 6.83 43.19 -18.07
N LEU A 6 8.13 43.33 -17.82
CA LEU A 6 9.01 42.16 -17.70
C LEU A 6 8.73 41.55 -16.33
N PHE A 7 7.78 40.61 -16.36
CA PHE A 7 7.37 39.74 -15.27
C PHE A 7 8.56 39.26 -14.44
N GLY A 8 8.65 39.74 -13.19
CA GLY A 8 9.41 39.07 -12.14
C GLY A 8 8.63 37.84 -11.70
N GLU A 9 8.79 36.73 -12.41
CA GLU A 9 8.01 35.51 -12.23
C GLU A 9 8.94 34.29 -12.12
N THR A 10 9.91 34.34 -11.19
CA THR A 10 10.79 33.19 -10.89
C THR A 10 11.12 33.00 -9.40
N ASP A 11 10.61 33.83 -8.50
CA ASP A 11 10.92 33.71 -7.06
C ASP A 11 9.96 32.78 -6.28
N ILE A 12 8.84 32.39 -6.89
CA ILE A 12 7.81 31.57 -6.25
C ILE A 12 8.16 30.06 -6.32
N ASP A 13 8.89 29.64 -7.36
CA ASP A 13 9.24 28.22 -7.57
C ASP A 13 10.37 27.74 -6.66
N LEU A 14 11.33 28.62 -6.34
CA LEU A 14 12.41 28.30 -5.40
C LEU A 14 11.90 28.20 -3.96
N TYR A 15 10.89 28.98 -3.57
CA TYR A 15 10.30 28.89 -2.23
C TYR A 15 9.36 27.68 -2.10
N LYS A 16 8.67 27.27 -3.17
CA LYS A 16 7.86 26.03 -3.19
C LYS A 16 8.70 24.76 -3.09
N PHE A 17 9.89 24.75 -3.69
CA PHE A 17 10.84 23.63 -3.60
C PHE A 17 11.37 23.42 -2.17
N VAL A 18 11.48 24.48 -1.38
CA VAL A 18 11.85 24.43 0.04
C VAL A 18 10.65 24.10 0.95
N LEU A 19 9.42 24.43 0.55
CA LEU A 19 8.22 24.30 1.38
C LEU A 19 7.56 22.91 1.35
N TYR A 20 7.70 22.17 0.26
CA TYR A 20 7.13 20.82 0.15
C TYR A 20 8.26 19.85 -0.17
N ASP A 21 8.80 19.23 0.88
CA ASP A 21 9.74 18.09 0.81
C ASP A 21 9.05 16.94 0.06
N ILE A 22 9.08 17.01 -1.28
CA ILE A 22 8.43 16.08 -2.21
C ILE A 22 9.49 15.12 -2.72
N ILE A 23 9.13 13.85 -2.81
CA ILE A 23 10.00 12.78 -3.27
C ILE A 23 9.39 12.13 -4.50
N HIS A 24 10.24 11.73 -5.44
CA HIS A 24 9.85 10.91 -6.58
C HIS A 24 10.14 9.44 -6.31
N GLY A 25 9.16 8.56 -6.53
CA GLY A 25 9.21 7.12 -6.24
C GLY A 25 9.99 6.28 -7.25
N ARG A 26 10.41 6.84 -8.39
CA ARG A 26 11.28 6.23 -9.44
C ARG A 26 10.76 4.95 -10.10
N CYS A 27 9.63 4.41 -9.67
CA CYS A 27 8.99 3.22 -10.24
C CYS A 27 8.03 3.53 -11.41
N CYS A 28 7.38 4.70 -11.41
CA CYS A 28 6.47 5.14 -12.47
C CYS A 28 6.50 6.67 -12.63
N GLN A 29 6.10 7.17 -13.80
CA GLN A 29 6.17 8.61 -14.13
C GLN A 29 5.33 9.50 -13.19
N GLY A 30 4.22 8.98 -12.66
CA GLY A 30 3.33 9.70 -11.75
C GLY A 30 3.67 9.59 -10.26
N SER A 31 4.86 9.08 -9.88
CA SER A 31 5.18 8.77 -8.48
C SER A 31 5.71 9.97 -7.68
N TRP A 32 4.94 11.05 -7.57
CA TRP A 32 5.30 12.21 -6.75
C TRP A 32 4.53 12.22 -5.44
N PHE A 33 5.24 12.30 -4.32
CA PHE A 33 4.61 12.24 -2.99
C PHE A 33 5.27 13.20 -2.02
N HIS A 34 4.49 13.74 -1.08
CA HIS A 34 5.07 14.43 0.08
C HIS A 34 5.86 13.44 0.94
N ARG A 35 7.07 13.82 1.36
CA ARG A 35 7.93 13.01 2.25
C ARG A 35 7.18 12.59 3.50
N LYS A 36 6.47 13.52 4.15
CA LYS A 36 5.69 13.25 5.38
C LYS A 36 4.61 12.19 5.15
N CYS A 37 3.91 12.23 4.02
CA CYS A 37 2.88 11.26 3.69
C CYS A 37 3.48 9.87 3.47
N ILE A 38 4.58 9.79 2.72
CA ILE A 38 5.24 8.52 2.48
C ILE A 38 5.91 7.96 3.72
N GLN A 39 6.47 8.80 4.58
CA GLN A 39 7.06 8.34 5.84
C GLN A 39 5.98 7.72 6.76
N LYS A 40 4.82 8.37 6.88
CA LYS A 40 3.68 7.81 7.63
C LYS A 40 3.16 6.51 6.99
N TYR A 41 3.06 6.50 5.66
CA TYR A 41 2.67 5.30 4.92
C TYR A 41 3.65 4.14 5.16
N ALA A 42 4.96 4.38 5.06
CA ALA A 42 5.99 3.38 5.32
C ALA A 42 5.93 2.82 6.74
N ILE A 43 5.70 3.69 7.74
CA ILE A 43 5.55 3.27 9.14
C ILE A 43 4.26 2.44 9.34
N SER A 44 3.14 2.85 8.74
CA SER A 44 1.88 2.12 8.87
C SER A 44 1.93 0.77 8.15
N ALA A 45 2.37 0.75 6.89
CA ALA A 45 2.42 -0.43 6.04
C ALA A 45 3.52 -1.43 6.44
N GLY A 46 4.67 -0.96 6.91
CA GLY A 46 5.82 -1.82 7.22
C GLY A 46 6.44 -2.47 5.98
N LEU A 47 7.53 -3.22 6.19
CA LEU A 47 8.35 -3.77 5.11
C LEU A 47 7.57 -4.75 4.21
N HIS A 48 6.64 -5.52 4.77
CA HIS A 48 5.92 -6.57 4.04
C HIS A 48 4.79 -6.03 3.13
N HIS A 49 4.28 -4.83 3.40
CA HIS A 49 3.12 -4.27 2.67
C HIS A 49 3.40 -2.92 2.01
N VAL A 50 4.60 -2.36 2.17
CA VAL A 50 5.04 -1.16 1.44
C VAL A 50 5.10 -1.47 -0.07
N LYS A 51 4.34 -0.69 -0.84
CA LYS A 51 4.37 -0.72 -2.31
C LYS A 51 4.03 0.65 -2.87
N CYS A 52 4.39 0.90 -4.13
CA CYS A 52 4.00 2.16 -4.76
C CYS A 52 2.47 2.29 -4.84
N PRO A 53 1.86 3.38 -4.33
CA PRO A 53 0.41 3.59 -4.42
C PRO A 53 -0.12 3.71 -5.87
N MET A 54 0.76 4.04 -6.82
CA MET A 54 0.38 4.29 -8.22
C MET A 54 0.52 3.05 -9.13
N CYS A 55 1.54 2.22 -8.90
CA CYS A 55 1.85 1.09 -9.80
C CYS A 55 2.05 -0.24 -9.08
N SER A 56 1.87 -0.28 -7.75
CA SER A 56 2.06 -1.47 -6.92
C SER A 56 3.46 -2.12 -7.00
N ASN A 57 4.47 -1.43 -7.54
CA ASN A 57 5.85 -1.93 -7.52
C ASN A 57 6.43 -1.89 -6.10
N ILE A 58 7.09 -2.96 -5.70
CA ILE A 58 7.66 -3.15 -4.36
C ILE A 58 9.16 -2.83 -4.39
N ASP A 59 9.93 -3.57 -5.19
CA ASP A 59 11.41 -3.53 -5.15
C ASP A 59 12.01 -2.16 -5.46
N SER A 60 11.54 -1.51 -6.52
CA SER A 60 12.07 -0.21 -6.96
C SER A 60 11.66 0.89 -6.00
N PHE A 61 10.46 0.76 -5.44
CA PHE A 61 9.91 1.72 -4.51
C PHE A 61 10.64 1.67 -3.17
N ILE A 62 10.80 0.48 -2.57
CA ILE A 62 11.53 0.30 -1.30
C ILE A 62 12.97 0.82 -1.41
N LYS A 63 13.69 0.45 -2.48
CA LYS A 63 15.05 0.96 -2.73
C LYS A 63 15.08 2.49 -2.73
N ARG A 64 14.12 3.10 -3.41
CA ARG A 64 14.01 4.56 -3.47
C ARG A 64 13.71 5.19 -2.11
N LEU A 65 12.85 4.58 -1.30
CA LEU A 65 12.54 5.08 0.05
C LEU A 65 13.80 5.09 0.92
N ILE A 66 14.60 4.03 0.88
CA ILE A 66 15.86 3.92 1.63
C ILE A 66 16.88 4.94 1.13
N GLU A 67 17.05 5.09 -0.19
CA GLU A 67 17.96 6.09 -0.81
C GLU A 67 17.65 7.52 -0.34
N VAL A 68 16.37 7.84 -0.16
CA VAL A 68 15.90 9.16 0.26
C VAL A 68 15.95 9.34 1.79
N GLY A 69 16.34 8.30 2.52
CA GLY A 69 16.46 8.29 3.97
C GLY A 69 15.14 8.10 4.71
N ILE A 70 14.17 7.42 4.10
CA ILE A 70 12.91 7.02 4.76
C ILE A 70 13.11 5.63 5.36
N TRP A 71 13.01 5.57 6.69
CA TRP A 71 13.07 4.33 7.44
C TRP A 71 11.75 3.55 7.30
N ILE A 72 11.87 2.23 7.06
CA ILE A 72 10.75 1.29 6.95
C ILE A 72 10.94 0.22 8.04
N PRO A 73 9.99 0.06 8.99
CA PRO A 73 10.08 -0.99 10.00
C PRO A 73 9.79 -2.37 9.43
N ASP A 74 10.53 -3.39 9.91
CA ASP A 74 10.27 -4.79 9.63
C ASP A 74 9.09 -5.28 10.47
N LYS A 75 7.88 -5.13 9.92
CA LYS A 75 6.61 -5.50 10.55
C LYS A 75 5.52 -5.61 9.49
N ASP A 76 4.43 -6.27 9.84
CA ASP A 76 3.20 -6.24 9.06
C ASP A 76 2.49 -4.88 9.14
N ALA A 77 1.55 -4.70 8.22
CA ALA A 77 0.80 -3.46 8.16
C ALA A 77 -0.11 -3.33 9.37
N SER A 78 -0.26 -2.10 9.87
CA SER A 78 -1.10 -1.85 11.04
C SER A 78 -2.54 -2.30 10.86
N TRP A 79 -3.06 -2.27 9.61
CA TRP A 79 -4.42 -2.70 9.30
C TRP A 79 -4.63 -4.22 9.29
N GLU A 80 -3.57 -5.02 9.21
CA GLU A 80 -3.65 -6.49 9.35
C GLU A 80 -3.72 -6.92 10.82
N LEU A 81 -3.38 -6.01 11.74
CA LEU A 81 -3.26 -6.28 13.18
C LEU A 81 -4.47 -5.78 13.99
N GLU A 82 -5.45 -5.16 13.33
CA GLU A 82 -6.67 -4.70 13.99
C GLU A 82 -7.53 -5.91 14.43
N PRO A 83 -7.99 -5.96 15.70
CA PRO A 83 -8.84 -7.03 16.16
C PRO A 83 -10.14 -7.06 15.36
N ASP A 84 -10.60 -8.26 15.00
CA ASP A 84 -11.81 -8.48 14.20
C ASP A 84 -11.82 -7.87 12.78
N ALA A 85 -10.66 -7.42 12.25
CA ALA A 85 -10.55 -6.78 10.92
C ALA A 85 -11.15 -7.58 9.75
N PHE A 86 -11.29 -8.90 9.90
CA PHE A 86 -11.81 -9.81 8.88
C PHE A 86 -13.11 -10.52 9.30
N GLN A 87 -13.70 -10.16 10.45
CA GLN A 87 -14.86 -10.86 11.01
C GLN A 87 -16.06 -10.85 10.03
N GLU A 88 -16.23 -9.77 9.28
CA GLU A 88 -17.27 -9.62 8.26
C GLU A 88 -17.01 -10.50 7.01
N LEU A 89 -15.75 -10.79 6.66
CA LEU A 89 -15.42 -11.68 5.53
C LEU A 89 -15.80 -13.13 5.82
N TYR A 90 -15.81 -13.54 7.09
CA TYR A 90 -16.24 -14.87 7.50
C TYR A 90 -17.77 -14.99 7.58
N SER A 91 -18.49 -13.87 7.53
CA SER A 91 -19.94 -13.87 7.42
C SER A 91 -20.33 -14.11 5.96
N CYS A 92 -20.64 -15.36 5.62
CA CYS A 92 -21.36 -15.63 4.39
C CYS A 92 -22.79 -15.10 4.59
N PRO A 93 -23.27 -14.09 3.81
CA PRO A 93 -24.66 -13.68 3.85
C PRO A 93 -25.52 -14.69 3.08
N VAL A 94 -25.29 -15.99 3.26
CA VAL A 94 -26.41 -16.91 3.15
C VAL A 94 -27.16 -16.71 4.45
N SER A 95 -28.24 -15.93 4.39
CA SER A 95 -29.25 -15.99 5.43
C SER A 95 -29.43 -17.48 5.76
N ALA A 96 -29.41 -17.82 7.05
CA ALA A 96 -29.58 -19.20 7.51
C ALA A 96 -30.90 -19.85 7.02
N GLU A 97 -31.72 -19.10 6.29
CA GLU A 97 -32.94 -19.52 5.61
C GLU A 97 -32.71 -20.04 4.17
N LEU A 98 -31.54 -19.82 3.54
CA LEU A 98 -31.20 -20.34 2.20
C LEU A 98 -30.29 -21.57 2.21
N ALA A 99 -29.96 -22.11 3.38
CA ALA A 99 -29.15 -23.32 3.53
C ALA A 99 -29.95 -24.64 3.35
N PHE A 100 -31.01 -24.66 2.52
CA PHE A 100 -31.84 -25.87 2.30
C PHE A 100 -31.70 -26.53 0.91
N SER A 101 -30.60 -26.33 0.18
CA SER A 101 -30.24 -27.33 -0.84
C SER A 101 -28.74 -27.38 -1.09
N VAL A 102 -28.01 -27.98 -0.14
CA VAL A 102 -26.64 -28.46 -0.38
C VAL A 102 -26.62 -29.99 -0.35
N ASP A 103 -27.58 -30.63 -1.01
CA ASP A 103 -27.59 -32.07 -1.27
C ASP A 103 -27.57 -32.31 -2.80
N SER A 104 -26.57 -31.78 -3.50
CA SER A 104 -26.26 -32.15 -4.90
C SER A 104 -24.88 -31.67 -5.35
N TRP A 105 -23.86 -31.95 -4.55
CA TRP A 105 -22.48 -31.96 -5.05
C TRP A 105 -21.86 -33.31 -4.69
N GLU A 106 -22.27 -34.34 -5.43
CA GLU A 106 -21.55 -35.61 -5.44
C GLU A 106 -20.26 -35.42 -6.28
N PRO A 107 -19.09 -35.81 -5.77
CA PRO A 107 -17.81 -35.41 -6.34
C PRO A 107 -17.46 -36.31 -7.52
N GLN A 108 -17.53 -35.77 -8.72
CA GLN A 108 -16.89 -36.36 -9.89
C GLN A 108 -15.90 -35.36 -10.49
N PHE A 109 -14.62 -35.73 -10.40
CA PHE A 109 -13.44 -35.16 -11.06
C PHE A 109 -12.73 -33.95 -10.38
N LEU A 110 -11.64 -34.27 -9.66
CA LEU A 110 -10.24 -33.82 -9.88
C LEU A 110 -10.06 -32.34 -10.31
N GLU A 111 -9.33 -31.46 -9.63
CA GLU A 111 -7.94 -31.53 -9.15
C GLU A 111 -7.65 -30.40 -8.12
N ALA A 112 -6.59 -30.57 -7.34
CA ALA A 112 -6.20 -29.74 -6.22
C ALA A 112 -5.86 -28.27 -6.55
N VAL A 113 -6.33 -27.35 -5.70
CA VAL A 113 -5.56 -26.17 -5.32
C VAL A 113 -5.33 -26.29 -3.81
N VAL A 114 -4.23 -26.96 -3.46
CA VAL A 114 -3.62 -26.78 -2.15
C VAL A 114 -3.20 -25.31 -2.13
N ILE A 115 -3.97 -24.47 -1.45
CA ILE A 115 -3.44 -23.19 -1.00
C ILE A 115 -2.43 -23.60 0.07
N ASP A 116 -1.15 -23.53 -0.29
CA ASP A 116 -0.08 -23.85 0.65
C ASP A 116 -0.32 -23.06 1.95
N PRO A 117 -0.33 -23.73 3.12
CA PRO A 117 -0.49 -23.03 4.38
C PRO A 117 0.66 -22.03 4.51
N VAL A 118 0.30 -20.75 4.65
CA VAL A 118 1.25 -19.69 5.00
C VAL A 118 1.99 -20.15 6.25
N PRO A 119 3.33 -20.25 6.23
CA PRO A 119 4.06 -20.72 7.39
C PRO A 119 3.86 -19.69 8.51
N LEU A 120 3.26 -20.15 9.61
CA LEU A 120 3.23 -19.45 10.89
C LEU A 120 4.67 -19.15 11.28
N PHE A 121 5.11 -17.90 11.06
CA PHE A 121 6.40 -17.43 11.52
C PHE A 121 6.50 -17.65 13.03
N GLU A 122 7.42 -18.53 13.40
CA GLU A 122 7.84 -18.81 14.78
C GLU A 122 8.26 -17.50 15.46
N ILE A 123 7.47 -17.07 16.44
CA ILE A 123 7.86 -16.07 17.43
C ILE A 123 8.96 -16.71 18.29
N LYS A 124 10.23 -16.50 17.93
CA LYS A 124 11.35 -16.87 18.79
C LYS A 124 11.56 -15.77 19.84
N LYS A 125 11.40 -16.18 21.10
CA LYS A 125 11.90 -15.47 22.29
C LYS A 125 13.41 -15.38 22.27
#